data_AF-A0A532U511-F1
#
_entry.id   AF-A0A532U511-F1
#
_cell.length_a   1.000
_cell.length_b   1.000
_cell.length_c   1.000
_cell.angle_alpha   90.00
_cell.angle_beta   90.00
_cell.angle_gamma   90.00
#
_symmetry.space_group_name_H-M   'P 1'
#
loop_
_entity.id
_entity.type
_entity.pdbx_description
1 polymer ?
#
loop_
_entity_poly.entity_id
_entity_poly.type
_entity_poly.pdbx_seq_one_letter_code
_entity_poly.pdbx_strand_id
1 'polypeptide(L)' 'MELDLDTLKRMVRNIASTRPDEIGCDECFEQLDRFVELELTGKNAAEALPLVQDHLDRCSDCREEFEALLAALRAIA' A
#
# COMPACT_ATOMS: atom_id res chain seq x y z
N MET A 1 -4.70 23.15 17.88
CA MET A 1 -4.51 21.85 17.23
C MET A 1 -4.02 20.91 18.31
N GLU A 2 -4.92 20.16 18.95
CA GLU A 2 -4.52 19.13 19.92
C GLU A 2 -4.11 17.88 19.14
N LEU A 3 -2.91 17.38 19.42
CA LEU A 3 -2.47 16.08 18.94
C LEU A 3 -3.05 15.03 19.89
N ASP A 4 -3.99 14.23 19.41
CA ASP A 4 -4.50 13.09 20.17
C ASP A 4 -3.49 11.92 20.18
N LEU A 5 -3.70 10.98 21.11
CA LEU A 5 -2.80 9.85 21.34
C LEU A 5 -2.72 8.91 20.13
N ASP A 6 -3.77 8.78 19.33
CA ASP A 6 -3.79 7.89 18.17
C ASP A 6 -3.03 8.49 17.00
N THR A 7 -3.17 9.81 16.80
CA THR A 7 -2.34 10.58 15.87
C THR A 7 -0.87 10.45 16.24
N LEU A 8 -0.53 10.60 17.53
CA LEU A 8 0.85 10.45 18.01
C LEU A 8 1.40 9.03 17.79
N LYS A 9 0.60 7.99 18.10
CA LYS A 9 0.98 6.58 17.87
C LYS A 9 1.21 6.30 16.39
N ARG A 10 0.37 6.84 15.50
CA ARG A 10 0.54 6.69 14.05
C ARG A 10 1.85 7.34 13.58
N MET A 11 2.14 8.56 14.05
CA MET A 11 3.40 9.24 13.71
C MET A 11 4.62 8.46 14.18
N VAL A 12 4.64 7.99 15.44
CA VAL A 12 5.75 7.19 15.97
C VAL A 12 5.91 5.88 15.20
N ARG A 13 4.82 5.20 14.85
CA ARG A 13 4.87 3.96 14.07
C ARG A 13 5.45 4.20 12.68
N ASN A 14 5.00 5.25 12.00
CA ASN A 14 5.48 5.61 10.66
C ASN A 14 6.98 5.95 10.66
N ILE A 15 7.46 6.69 11.67
CA ILE A 15 8.89 7.01 11.82
C ILE A 15 9.68 5.74 12.15
N ALA A 16 9.20 4.91 13.08
CA ALA A 16 9.91 3.69 13.48
C ALA A 16 9.98 2.64 12.37
N SER A 17 9.05 2.65 11.42
CA SER A 17 9.04 1.74 10.28
C SER A 17 9.92 2.23 9.11
N THR A 18 10.51 3.43 9.17
CA THR A 18 11.24 3.95 8.01
C THR A 18 12.39 3.06 7.56
N ARG A 19 12.56 2.86 6.26
CA ARG A 19 13.63 2.06 5.65
C ARG A 19 14.53 2.93 4.76
N PRO A 20 15.75 2.47 4.43
CA PRO A 20 16.62 3.16 3.47
C PRO A 20 15.99 3.26 2.08
N ASP A 21 15.23 2.24 1.70
CA ASP A 21 14.51 2.14 0.44
C ASP A 21 13.01 2.19 0.73
N GLU A 22 12.35 3.25 0.28
CA GLU A 22 10.91 3.48 0.41
C GLU A 22 10.39 4.06 -0.89
N ILE A 23 9.09 3.86 -1.12
CA ILE A 23 8.37 4.51 -2.22
C ILE A 23 7.29 5.43 -1.69
N GLY A 24 7.08 6.53 -2.41
CA GLY A 24 5.98 7.46 -2.15
C GLY A 24 4.63 6.95 -2.70
N CYS A 25 3.56 7.69 -2.44
CA CYS A 25 2.23 7.36 -2.97
C CYS A 25 2.22 7.34 -4.50
N ASP A 26 2.91 8.28 -5.15
CA ASP A 26 2.95 8.39 -6.62
C ASP A 26 3.60 7.15 -7.25
N GLU A 27 4.77 6.75 -6.75
CA GLU A 27 5.49 5.55 -7.20
C GLU A 27 4.71 4.26 -6.89
N CYS A 28 3.99 4.21 -5.76
CA CYS A 28 3.09 3.11 -5.45
C CYS A 28 1.95 3.04 -6.46
N PHE A 29 1.36 4.18 -6.81
CA PHE A 29 0.24 4.26 -7.75
C PHE A 29 0.65 3.84 -9.16
N GLU A 30 1.86 4.22 -9.61
CA GLU A 30 2.43 3.81 -10.89
C GLU A 30 2.64 2.28 -11.04
N GLN A 31 2.72 1.54 -9.93
CA GLN A 31 2.94 0.09 -9.93
C GLN A 31 1.69 -0.69 -9.48
N LEU A 32 0.59 0.01 -9.17
CA LEU A 32 -0.58 -0.58 -8.52
C LEU A 32 -1.32 -1.55 -9.44
N ASP A 33 -1.39 -1.22 -10.73
CA ASP A 33 -1.96 -2.07 -11.78
C ASP A 33 -1.23 -3.41 -11.86
N ARG A 34 0.11 -3.38 -11.88
CA ARG A 34 0.96 -4.56 -11.90
C ARG A 34 0.83 -5.37 -10.61
N PHE A 35 0.74 -4.71 -9.46
CA PHE A 35 0.54 -5.36 -8.18
C PHE A 35 -0.78 -6.14 -8.15
N VAL A 36 -1.87 -5.52 -8.60
CA VAL A 36 -3.19 -6.16 -8.70
C VAL A 36 -3.20 -7.32 -9.70
N GLU A 37 -2.53 -7.19 -10.85
CA GLU A 37 -2.44 -8.29 -11.83
C GLU A 37 -1.75 -9.54 -11.23
N LEU A 38 -0.69 -9.35 -10.45
CA LEU A 38 -0.01 -10.45 -9.77
C LEU A 38 -0.92 -11.13 -8.75
N GLU A 39 -1.65 -10.36 -7.94
CA GLU A 39 -2.66 -10.89 -7.00
C GLU A 39 -3.77 -11.67 -7.71
N LEU A 40 -4.29 -11.14 -8.84
CA LEU A 40 -5.34 -11.81 -9.61
C LEU A 40 -4.87 -13.11 -10.27
N THR A 41 -3.60 -13.19 -10.65
CA THR A 41 -3.00 -14.39 -11.26
C THR A 41 -2.51 -15.40 -10.22
N GLY A 42 -2.74 -15.15 -8.92
CA GLY A 42 -2.32 -16.04 -7.84
C GLY A 42 -0.79 -16.09 -7.63
N LYS A 43 -0.07 -15.10 -8.17
CA LYS A 43 1.36 -14.92 -7.92
C LYS A 43 1.56 -14.14 -6.63
N ASN A 44 2.73 -14.32 -6.01
CA ASN A 44 3.08 -13.60 -4.79
C ASN A 44 3.46 -12.14 -5.13
N ALA A 45 2.49 -11.22 -5.10
CA ALA A 45 2.74 -9.82 -5.44
C ALA A 45 3.66 -9.15 -4.42
N ALA A 46 3.54 -9.52 -3.14
CA ALA A 46 4.41 -9.05 -2.07
C ALA A 46 5.90 -9.43 -2.27
N GLU A 47 6.19 -10.58 -2.86
CA GLU A 47 7.56 -10.98 -3.20
C GLU A 47 8.08 -10.26 -4.45
N ALA A 48 7.22 -10.06 -5.45
CA ALA A 48 7.58 -9.41 -6.71
C ALA A 48 7.74 -7.89 -6.59
N LEU A 49 6.96 -7.25 -5.71
CA LEU A 49 6.89 -5.80 -5.51
C LEU A 49 6.87 -5.48 -4.00
N PRO A 50 7.96 -5.79 -3.26
CA PRO A 50 7.99 -5.69 -1.81
C PRO A 50 7.83 -4.25 -1.29
N LEU A 51 8.27 -3.25 -2.05
CA LEU A 51 8.11 -1.83 -1.68
C LEU A 51 6.66 -1.36 -1.83
N VAL A 52 5.92 -1.89 -2.81
CA VAL A 52 4.48 -1.62 -2.96
C VAL A 52 3.72 -2.23 -1.80
N GLN A 53 3.98 -3.49 -1.47
CA GLN A 53 3.38 -4.14 -0.30
C GLN A 53 3.66 -3.35 0.99
N ASP A 54 4.91 -2.97 1.25
CA ASP A 54 5.30 -2.21 2.43
C ASP A 54 4.60 -0.83 2.49
N HIS A 55 4.41 -0.17 1.34
CA HIS A 55 3.66 1.08 1.26
C HIS A 55 2.17 0.88 1.56
N LEU A 56 1.53 -0.13 0.95
CA LEU A 56 0.12 -0.47 1.22
C LEU A 56 -0.11 -0.85 2.69
N ASP A 57 0.90 -1.37 3.39
CA ASP A 57 0.90 -1.65 4.83
C ASP A 57 0.91 -0.42 5.73
N ARG A 58 1.27 0.74 5.18
CA ARG A 58 1.41 2.01 5.93
C ARG A 58 0.42 3.08 5.51
N CYS A 59 0.09 3.14 4.23
CA CYS A 59 -0.76 4.16 3.64
C CYS A 59 -2.20 3.63 3.47
N SER A 60 -3.13 4.15 4.27
CA SER A 60 -4.55 3.81 4.17
C SER A 60 -5.12 4.13 2.80
N ASP A 61 -4.70 5.26 2.23
CA ASP A 61 -5.29 5.79 1.00
C ASP A 61 -4.88 4.91 -0.19
N CYS A 62 -3.59 4.56 -0.31
CA CYS A 62 -3.12 3.63 -1.35
C CYS A 62 -3.71 2.22 -1.16
N ARG A 63 -3.95 1.79 0.08
CA ARG A 63 -4.65 0.52 0.35
C ARG A 63 -6.09 0.55 -0.14
N GLU A 64 -6.82 1.64 0.11
CA GLU A 64 -8.19 1.80 -0.37
C GLU A 64 -8.24 1.76 -1.91
N GLU A 65 -7.32 2.45 -2.58
CA GLU A 65 -7.20 2.42 -4.05
C GLU A 65 -6.90 0.99 -4.57
N PHE A 66 -6.00 0.26 -3.92
CA PHE A 66 -5.71 -1.13 -4.24
C PHE A 66 -6.95 -2.02 -4.12
N GLU A 67 -7.65 -1.95 -2.99
CA GLU A 67 -8.83 -2.75 -2.70
C GLU A 67 -9.97 -2.43 -3.68
N ALA A 68 -10.16 -1.15 -4.00
CA ALA A 68 -11.15 -0.69 -4.99
C ALA A 68 -10.86 -1.24 -6.39
N LEU A 69 -9.59 -1.14 -6.85
CA LEU A 69 -9.18 -1.66 -8.15
C LEU A 69 -9.34 -3.19 -8.22
N LEU A 70 -8.89 -3.90 -7.18
CA LEU A 70 -9.03 -5.36 -7.09
C LEU A 70 -10.50 -5.79 -7.12
N ALA A 71 -11.37 -5.10 -6.38
CA ALA A 71 -12.80 -5.37 -6.38
C ALA A 71 -13.44 -5.12 -7.76
N ALA A 72 -13.10 -4.01 -8.42
CA ALA A 72 -13.61 -3.68 -9.76
C ALA A 72 -13.21 -4.74 -10.80
N LEU A 73 -11.95 -5.18 -10.80
CA LEU A 73 -11.46 -6.20 -11.72
C LEU A 73 -12.09 -7.58 -11.46
N ARG A 74 -12.30 -7.95 -10.19
CA ARG A 74 -13.03 -9.18 -9.83
C ARG A 74 -14.50 -9.17 -10.25
N ALA A 75 -15.12 -7.99 -10.35
CA ALA A 75 -16.51 -7.87 -10.77
C ALA A 75 -16.71 -8.04 -12.29
N ILE A 76 -15.64 -7.97 -13.08
CA ILE A 76 -15.67 -8.11 -14.55
C ILE A 76 -14.97 -9.38 -15.07
N ALA A 77 -14.30 -10.13 -14.18
CA ALA A 77 -13.64 -11.40 -14.48
C ALA A 77 -14.63 -12.58 -14.38
#